data_AF-K5XSE6-F1
#
_entry.id   AF-K5XSE6-F1
#
_cell.length_a   1.000
_cell.length_b   1.000
_cell.length_c   1.000
_cell.angle_alpha   90.00
_cell.angle_beta   90.00
_cell.angle_gamma   90.00
#
_symmetry.space_group_name_H-M   'P 1'
#
loop_
_entity.id
_entity.type
_entity.pdbx_description
1 polymer ?
#
loop_
_entity_poly.entity_id
_entity_poly.type
_entity_poly.pdbx_seq_one_letter_code
_entity_poly.pdbx_strand_id
1 'polypeptide(L)'
;AVHNVINPALNQFRANWAVFAHGDQVGAVHQMRVAMRRLRSALGLFNRALPCGEFLLLREEAKRIANAMGEARNWDVFIEMLQDGPANAFPQERGFAALAAQCRTHRAAGYDAVRALLDDPATTRFIITAEAFIARRGWRGGLPVEALAQLAAPASDFGAICLQRLHRKLRKRGRHLAALPAHDRHLVRIELKKLRYAAEFFGGLCAQKGKVRNFNRAAAALQEELGKLNDMATAEGLATRLQGGTPEALRALGIVLGWTAHAALGEPRALNAAWAEFKNTKLFV
;
A
#
# COMPACT_ATOMS: atom_id res chain seq x y z
N ALA A 1 11.50 10.55 -16.83
CA ALA A 1 10.87 9.47 -16.04
C ALA A 1 11.05 9.68 -14.53
N VAL A 2 12.28 9.63 -13.99
CA VAL A 2 12.56 9.68 -12.53
C VAL A 2 11.82 10.82 -11.82
N HIS A 3 12.05 12.07 -12.24
CA HIS A 3 11.39 13.26 -11.69
C HIS A 3 9.85 13.13 -11.70
N ASN A 4 9.27 12.82 -12.86
CA ASN A 4 7.81 12.78 -13.04
C ASN A 4 7.13 11.63 -12.29
N VAL A 5 7.87 10.62 -11.86
CA VAL A 5 7.34 9.50 -11.06
C VAL A 5 7.50 9.75 -9.57
N ILE A 6 8.61 10.34 -9.15
CA ILE A 6 8.92 10.57 -7.72
C ILE A 6 8.22 11.83 -7.19
N ASN A 7 8.27 12.93 -7.92
CA ASN A 7 7.77 14.23 -7.46
C ASN A 7 6.27 14.21 -7.09
N PRO A 8 5.37 13.55 -7.86
CA PRO A 8 3.97 13.46 -7.47
C PRO A 8 3.73 12.75 -6.14
N ALA A 9 4.59 11.80 -5.73
CA ALA A 9 4.46 11.14 -4.44
C ALA A 9 4.87 12.07 -3.27
N LEU A 10 5.87 12.93 -3.48
CA LEU A 10 6.23 13.96 -2.49
C LEU A 10 5.11 15.02 -2.38
N ASN A 11 4.48 15.37 -3.51
CA ASN A 11 3.47 16.43 -3.57
C ASN A 11 2.12 16.15 -2.87
N GLN A 12 1.30 15.15 -3.23
CA GLN A 12 1.45 13.87 -2.57
C GLN A 12 1.28 13.98 -1.05
N PHE A 13 2.36 13.60 -0.40
CA PHE A 13 2.54 13.67 1.04
C PHE A 13 2.35 15.09 1.59
N ARG A 14 3.02 16.11 1.02
CA ARG A 14 2.97 17.49 1.55
C ARG A 14 1.56 18.09 1.55
N ALA A 15 0.80 17.90 0.47
CA ALA A 15 -0.57 18.39 0.39
C ALA A 15 -1.45 17.78 1.49
N ASN A 16 -1.27 16.49 1.77
CA ASN A 16 -2.03 15.80 2.81
C ASN A 16 -1.50 16.08 4.22
N TRP A 17 -0.23 16.46 4.37
CA TRP A 17 0.29 16.99 5.63
C TRP A 17 -0.47 18.27 6.01
N ALA A 18 -0.64 19.21 5.09
CA ALA A 18 -1.42 20.43 5.34
C ALA A 18 -2.88 20.12 5.73
N VAL A 19 -3.51 19.14 5.06
CA VAL A 19 -4.87 18.67 5.40
C VAL A 19 -4.92 18.03 6.77
N PHE A 20 -3.91 17.24 7.16
CA PHE A 20 -3.87 16.62 8.50
C PHE A 20 -3.92 17.66 9.62
N ALA A 21 -3.29 18.81 9.42
CA ALA A 21 -3.26 19.88 10.43
C ALA A 21 -4.60 20.63 10.56
N HIS A 22 -5.43 20.71 9.52
CA HIS A 22 -6.58 21.63 9.47
C HIS A 22 -7.90 21.02 8.94
N GLY A 23 -7.93 19.72 8.65
CA GLY A 23 -9.05 19.09 7.96
C GLY A 23 -9.22 17.61 8.30
N ASP A 24 -9.63 16.81 7.32
CA ASP A 24 -9.86 15.37 7.49
C ASP A 24 -8.56 14.61 7.76
N GLN A 25 -8.31 14.31 9.05
CA GLN A 25 -7.14 13.57 9.49
C GLN A 25 -7.14 12.12 8.97
N VAL A 26 -8.30 11.48 8.80
CA VAL A 26 -8.40 10.08 8.34
C VAL A 26 -7.96 9.96 6.89
N GLY A 27 -8.56 10.77 6.02
CA GLY A 27 -8.18 10.87 4.63
C GLY A 27 -6.71 11.25 4.48
N ALA A 28 -6.25 12.24 5.24
CA ALA A 28 -4.86 12.70 5.21
C ALA A 28 -3.86 11.59 5.58
N VAL A 29 -4.05 10.88 6.70
CA VAL A 29 -3.18 9.76 7.11
C VAL A 29 -3.15 8.67 6.05
N HIS A 30 -4.31 8.32 5.48
CA HIS A 30 -4.40 7.35 4.40
C HIS A 30 -3.56 7.78 3.18
N GLN A 31 -3.75 9.01 2.71
CA GLN A 31 -3.08 9.53 1.52
C GLN A 31 -1.57 9.75 1.73
N MET A 32 -1.14 10.24 2.88
CA MET A 32 0.28 10.35 3.24
C MET A 32 0.97 8.97 3.25
N ARG A 33 0.32 7.96 3.85
CA ARG A 33 0.84 6.58 3.85
C ARG A 33 0.88 5.99 2.45
N VAL A 34 -0.12 6.24 1.61
CA VAL A 34 -0.13 5.84 0.19
C VAL A 34 1.02 6.50 -0.56
N ALA A 35 1.22 7.80 -0.40
CA ALA A 35 2.30 8.56 -1.01
C ALA A 35 3.67 7.97 -0.67
N MET A 36 3.96 7.69 0.60
CA MET A 36 5.23 7.09 1.02
C MET A 36 5.44 5.67 0.49
N ARG A 37 4.37 4.86 0.40
CA ARG A 37 4.44 3.53 -0.23
C ARG A 37 4.69 3.58 -1.74
N ARG A 38 4.12 4.58 -2.43
CA ARG A 38 4.37 4.85 -3.85
C ARG A 38 5.82 5.30 -4.06
N LEU A 39 6.30 6.25 -3.24
CA LEU A 39 7.69 6.71 -3.25
C LEU A 39 8.68 5.55 -3.05
N ARG A 40 8.48 4.73 -2.03
CA ARG A 40 9.31 3.54 -1.75
C ARG A 40 9.37 2.58 -2.95
N SER A 41 8.23 2.38 -3.61
CA SER A 41 8.13 1.52 -4.80
C SER A 41 8.87 2.12 -5.99
N ALA A 42 8.72 3.43 -6.22
CA ALA A 42 9.43 4.16 -7.28
C ALA A 42 10.95 4.13 -7.09
N LEU A 43 11.44 4.48 -5.90
CA LEU A 43 12.87 4.48 -5.57
C LEU A 43 13.49 3.09 -5.76
N GLY A 44 12.82 2.04 -5.27
CA GLY A 44 13.29 0.67 -5.47
C GLY A 44 13.24 0.21 -6.93
N LEU A 45 12.34 0.77 -7.74
CA LEU A 45 12.29 0.49 -9.16
C LEU A 45 13.45 1.15 -9.90
N PHE A 46 13.69 2.44 -9.68
CA PHE A 46 14.75 3.20 -10.34
C PHE A 46 16.14 2.73 -9.90
N ASN A 47 16.35 2.42 -8.62
CA ASN A 47 17.65 1.95 -8.12
C ASN A 47 18.15 0.67 -8.81
N ARG A 48 17.26 -0.13 -9.41
CA ARG A 48 17.66 -1.34 -10.15
C ARG A 48 18.24 -1.05 -11.53
N ALA A 49 17.98 0.13 -12.08
CA ALA A 49 18.47 0.54 -13.40
C ALA A 49 19.48 1.69 -13.31
N LEU A 50 19.33 2.51 -12.27
CA LEU A 50 20.19 3.63 -11.93
C LEU A 50 20.65 3.43 -10.47
N PRO A 51 21.61 2.51 -10.21
CA PRO A 51 22.08 2.25 -8.86
C PRO A 51 22.62 3.52 -8.20
N CYS A 52 22.04 3.90 -7.07
CA CYS A 52 22.37 5.13 -6.36
C CYS A 52 22.09 4.95 -4.86
N GLY A 53 23.09 5.21 -4.02
CA GLY A 53 23.00 5.03 -2.58
C GLY A 53 21.88 5.87 -1.95
N GLU A 54 21.70 7.09 -2.43
CA GLU A 54 20.65 8.01 -1.99
C GLU A 54 19.25 7.48 -2.28
N PHE A 55 19.04 6.74 -3.38
CA PHE A 55 17.75 6.08 -3.60
C PHE A 55 17.45 5.05 -2.51
N LEU A 56 18.45 4.33 -2.00
CA LEU A 56 18.27 3.37 -0.92
C LEU A 56 17.96 4.06 0.41
N LEU A 57 18.69 5.13 0.73
CA LEU A 57 18.47 5.92 1.94
C LEU A 57 17.06 6.53 1.96
N LEU A 58 16.67 7.22 0.88
CA LEU A 58 15.32 7.79 0.75
C LEU A 58 14.24 6.72 0.81
N ARG A 59 14.52 5.51 0.30
CA ARG A 59 13.57 4.40 0.28
C ARG A 59 13.33 3.83 1.68
N GLU A 60 14.38 3.67 2.48
CA GLU A 60 14.22 3.22 3.87
C GLU A 60 13.54 4.28 4.73
N GLU A 61 13.81 5.56 4.49
CA GLU A 61 13.13 6.63 5.21
C GLU A 61 11.63 6.73 4.86
N ALA A 62 11.28 6.63 3.56
CA ALA A 62 9.88 6.51 3.14
C ALA A 62 9.19 5.29 3.75
N LYS A 63 9.92 4.18 3.96
CA LYS A 63 9.40 2.98 4.64
C LYS A 63 9.15 3.26 6.13
N ARG A 64 10.07 3.92 6.83
CA ARG A 64 9.93 4.32 8.23
C ARG A 64 8.67 5.16 8.43
N ILE A 65 8.51 6.22 7.66
CA ILE A 65 7.36 7.13 7.72
C ILE A 65 6.06 6.38 7.39
N ALA A 66 6.04 5.60 6.30
CA ALA A 66 4.84 4.82 5.96
C ALA A 66 4.45 3.85 7.08
N ASN A 67 5.42 3.17 7.70
CA ASN A 67 5.17 2.21 8.76
C ASN A 67 4.63 2.87 10.03
N ALA A 68 5.19 4.01 10.44
CA ALA A 68 4.72 4.77 11.59
C ALA A 68 3.24 5.20 11.45
N MET A 69 2.81 5.58 10.24
CA MET A 69 1.40 5.86 9.94
C MET A 69 0.50 4.61 9.86
N GLY A 70 1.10 3.41 9.93
CA GLY A 70 0.37 2.16 9.77
C GLY A 70 -0.55 1.84 10.92
N GLU A 71 -0.13 2.18 12.13
CA GLU A 71 -0.88 1.91 13.35
C GLU A 71 -2.24 2.64 13.33
N ALA A 72 -2.21 3.96 13.15
CA ALA A 72 -3.43 4.78 13.03
C ALA A 72 -4.36 4.25 11.92
N ARG A 73 -3.81 3.97 10.73
CA ARG A 73 -4.64 3.49 9.60
C ARG A 73 -5.23 2.11 9.85
N ASN A 74 -4.51 1.21 10.53
CA ASN A 74 -5.04 -0.12 10.83
C ASN A 74 -6.28 -0.02 11.73
N TRP A 75 -6.25 0.86 12.73
CA TRP A 75 -7.42 1.10 13.59
C TRP A 75 -8.56 1.83 12.87
N ASP A 76 -8.26 2.81 11.99
CA ASP A 76 -9.30 3.43 11.15
C ASP A 76 -10.05 2.38 10.32
N VAL A 77 -9.30 1.51 9.63
CA VAL A 77 -9.89 0.43 8.80
C VAL A 77 -10.67 -0.56 9.67
N PHE A 78 -10.14 -0.92 10.83
CA PHE A 78 -10.80 -1.89 11.71
C PHE A 78 -12.12 -1.34 12.26
N ILE A 79 -12.15 -0.07 12.66
CA ILE A 79 -13.38 0.58 13.15
C ILE A 79 -14.41 0.69 12.03
N GLU A 80 -14.01 1.11 10.83
CA GLU A 80 -14.86 1.17 9.64
C GLU A 80 -15.46 -0.22 9.33
N MET A 81 -14.62 -1.25 9.26
CA MET A 81 -15.06 -2.64 9.03
C MET A 81 -16.01 -3.15 10.13
N LEU A 82 -15.70 -2.87 11.39
CA LEU A 82 -16.54 -3.21 12.53
C LEU A 82 -17.94 -2.60 12.40
N GLN A 83 -18.01 -1.31 12.06
CA GLN A 83 -19.25 -0.55 11.95
C GLN A 83 -20.09 -1.00 10.76
N ASP A 84 -19.49 -1.10 9.58
CA ASP A 84 -20.20 -1.41 8.34
C ASP A 84 -20.56 -2.90 8.21
N GLY A 85 -19.83 -3.77 8.91
CA GLY A 85 -20.02 -5.22 8.89
C GLY A 85 -20.78 -5.74 10.12
N PRO A 86 -20.08 -6.37 11.08
CA PRO A 86 -20.72 -7.12 12.16
C PRO A 86 -21.60 -6.26 13.08
N ALA A 87 -21.26 -4.99 13.36
CA ALA A 87 -22.11 -4.14 14.19
C ALA A 87 -23.44 -3.79 13.50
N ASN A 88 -23.42 -3.56 12.18
CA ASN A 88 -24.62 -3.34 11.38
C ASN A 88 -25.45 -4.63 11.23
N ALA A 89 -24.80 -5.79 11.09
CA ALA A 89 -25.47 -7.08 10.94
C ALA A 89 -26.09 -7.60 12.25
N PHE A 90 -25.53 -7.24 13.41
CA PHE A 90 -25.98 -7.67 14.73
C PHE A 90 -26.22 -6.47 15.66
N PRO A 91 -27.21 -5.61 15.37
CA PRO A 91 -27.41 -4.34 16.09
C PRO A 91 -27.80 -4.52 17.56
N GLN A 92 -28.25 -5.71 17.96
CA GLN A 92 -28.64 -6.03 19.33
C GLN A 92 -27.44 -6.38 20.23
N GLU A 93 -26.26 -6.63 19.65
CA GLU A 93 -25.06 -6.95 20.41
C GLU A 93 -24.45 -5.68 21.04
N ARG A 94 -24.76 -5.47 22.32
CA ARG A 94 -24.33 -4.29 23.10
C ARG A 94 -22.82 -4.17 23.26
N GLY A 95 -22.08 -5.28 23.14
CA GLY A 95 -20.63 -5.34 23.28
C GLY A 95 -19.86 -4.56 22.20
N PHE A 96 -20.47 -4.29 21.04
CA PHE A 96 -19.82 -3.50 19.99
C PHE A 96 -19.51 -2.07 20.42
N ALA A 97 -20.34 -1.46 21.27
CA ALA A 97 -20.08 -0.12 21.79
C ALA A 97 -18.81 -0.09 22.65
N ALA A 98 -18.66 -1.08 23.54
CA ALA A 98 -17.49 -1.23 24.40
C ALA A 98 -16.22 -1.57 23.59
N LEU A 99 -16.34 -2.45 22.58
CA LEU A 99 -15.25 -2.79 21.68
C LEU A 99 -14.79 -1.56 20.87
N ALA A 100 -15.74 -0.81 20.29
CA ALA A 100 -15.43 0.40 19.53
C ALA A 100 -14.76 1.47 20.39
N ALA A 101 -15.12 1.57 21.68
CA ALA A 101 -14.45 2.47 22.62
C ALA A 101 -12.96 2.10 22.82
N GLN A 102 -12.65 0.80 22.99
CA GLN A 102 -11.25 0.34 23.10
C GLN A 102 -10.46 0.60 21.81
N CYS A 103 -11.06 0.32 20.64
CA CYS A 103 -10.44 0.64 19.35
C CYS A 103 -10.13 2.14 19.22
N ARG A 104 -11.03 3.02 19.69
CA ARG A 104 -10.81 4.48 19.68
C ARG A 104 -9.63 4.91 20.55
N THR A 105 -9.39 4.25 21.69
CA THR A 105 -8.21 4.52 22.53
C THR A 105 -6.91 4.20 21.80
N HIS A 106 -6.81 3.03 21.18
CA HIS A 106 -5.62 2.68 20.40
C HIS A 106 -5.45 3.55 19.16
N ARG A 107 -6.57 3.89 18.50
CA ARG A 107 -6.58 4.85 17.40
C ARG A 107 -6.01 6.19 17.85
N ALA A 108 -6.47 6.75 18.97
CA ALA A 108 -5.97 8.02 19.49
C ALA A 108 -4.45 8.01 19.68
N ALA A 109 -3.91 6.98 20.34
CA ALA A 109 -2.47 6.80 20.50
C ALA A 109 -1.73 6.69 19.15
N GLY A 110 -2.32 6.02 18.15
CA GLY A 110 -1.78 5.97 16.81
C GLY A 110 -1.72 7.35 16.14
N TYR A 111 -2.75 8.18 16.33
CA TYR A 111 -2.76 9.56 15.81
C TYR A 111 -1.77 10.47 16.56
N ASP A 112 -1.57 10.28 17.85
CA ASP A 112 -0.52 10.98 18.61
C ASP A 112 0.87 10.64 18.08
N ALA A 113 1.12 9.37 17.77
CA ALA A 113 2.36 8.94 17.12
C ALA A 113 2.55 9.55 15.72
N VAL A 114 1.46 9.72 14.95
CA VAL A 114 1.51 10.43 13.65
C VAL A 114 1.84 11.91 13.86
N ARG A 115 1.25 12.58 14.84
CA ARG A 115 1.58 13.98 15.17
C ARG A 115 3.05 14.13 15.53
N ALA A 116 3.54 13.31 16.46
CA ALA A 116 4.95 13.32 16.85
C ALA A 116 5.89 13.04 15.67
N LEU A 117 5.52 12.12 14.76
CA LEU A 117 6.28 11.85 13.54
C LEU A 117 6.36 13.07 12.62
N LEU A 118 5.27 13.81 12.46
CA LEU A 118 5.22 14.98 11.59
C LEU A 118 5.96 16.16 12.23
N ASP A 119 5.83 16.34 13.55
CA ASP A 119 6.52 17.41 14.29
C ASP A 119 8.03 17.17 14.41
N ASP A 120 8.50 15.93 14.22
CA ASP A 120 9.92 15.57 14.19
C ASP A 120 10.65 16.28 13.03
N PRO A 121 11.67 17.12 13.30
CA PRO A 121 12.48 17.76 12.27
C PRO A 121 13.11 16.80 11.26
N ALA A 122 13.32 15.53 11.62
CA ALA A 122 13.80 14.50 10.71
C ALA A 122 12.85 14.27 9.53
N THR A 123 11.53 14.32 9.75
CA THR A 123 10.53 14.16 8.68
C THR A 123 10.57 15.34 7.71
N THR A 124 10.66 16.56 8.22
CA THR A 124 10.82 17.77 7.39
C THR A 124 12.13 17.72 6.60
N ARG A 125 13.24 17.35 7.25
CA ARG A 125 14.55 17.19 6.60
C ARG A 125 14.53 16.14 5.50
N PHE A 126 13.83 15.03 5.72
CA PHE A 126 13.64 13.99 4.70
C PHE A 126 12.97 14.56 3.44
N ILE A 127 11.86 15.30 3.59
CA ILE A 127 11.15 15.88 2.45
C ILE A 127 12.04 16.86 1.70
N ILE A 128 12.69 17.80 2.39
CA ILE A 128 13.61 18.77 1.77
C ILE A 128 14.76 18.06 1.05
N THR A 129 15.36 17.05 1.68
CA THR A 129 16.47 16.27 1.10
C THR A 129 16.02 15.53 -0.15
N ALA A 130 14.84 14.90 -0.11
CA ALA A 130 14.28 14.20 -1.26
C ALA A 130 14.02 15.16 -2.42
N GLU A 131 13.42 16.33 -2.15
CA GLU A 131 13.16 17.33 -3.17
C GLU A 131 14.42 17.91 -3.77
N ALA A 132 15.39 18.31 -2.94
CA ALA A 132 16.67 18.82 -3.40
C ALA A 132 17.41 17.79 -4.25
N PHE A 133 17.41 16.52 -3.83
CA PHE A 133 17.96 15.41 -4.60
C PHE A 133 17.27 15.25 -5.96
N ILE A 134 15.95 15.41 -6.01
CA ILE A 134 15.20 15.29 -7.25
C ILE A 134 15.42 16.48 -8.19
N ALA A 135 15.43 17.70 -7.65
CA ALA A 135 15.65 18.94 -8.39
C ALA A 135 17.06 18.99 -9.02
N ARG A 136 18.09 18.61 -8.27
CA ARG A 136 19.49 18.54 -8.77
C ARG A 136 19.78 17.34 -9.65
N ARG A 137 18.77 16.47 -9.88
CA ARG A 137 18.94 15.17 -10.57
C ARG A 137 20.09 14.35 -9.96
N GLY A 138 20.16 14.30 -8.63
CA GLY A 138 21.31 13.79 -7.88
C GLY A 138 21.69 12.35 -8.22
N TRP A 139 20.73 11.56 -8.72
CA TRP A 139 20.97 10.20 -9.22
C TRP A 139 21.88 10.14 -10.45
N ARG A 140 22.24 11.27 -11.08
CA ARG A 140 23.19 11.33 -12.21
C ARG A 140 24.65 11.39 -11.75
N GLY A 141 24.90 11.85 -10.52
CA GLY A 141 26.25 11.90 -9.97
C GLY A 141 26.72 10.50 -9.61
N GLY A 142 27.78 10.01 -10.26
CA GLY A 142 28.38 8.71 -9.93
C GLY A 142 27.75 7.48 -10.60
N LEU A 143 26.94 7.65 -11.66
CA LEU A 143 26.46 6.51 -12.44
C LEU A 143 27.57 5.90 -13.31
N PRO A 144 27.65 4.56 -13.41
CA PRO A 144 28.44 3.90 -14.45
C PRO A 144 28.00 4.36 -15.85
N VAL A 145 28.91 4.33 -16.82
CA VAL A 145 28.67 4.77 -18.21
C VAL A 145 27.46 4.03 -18.82
N GLU A 146 27.32 2.75 -18.51
CA GLU A 146 26.22 1.89 -18.97
C GLU A 146 24.86 2.33 -18.40
N ALA A 147 24.84 2.85 -17.17
CA ALA A 147 23.63 3.38 -16.54
C ALA A 147 23.29 4.79 -17.07
N LEU A 148 24.29 5.57 -17.48
CA LEU A 148 24.07 6.85 -18.17
C LEU A 148 23.44 6.65 -19.54
N ALA A 149 23.85 5.62 -20.30
CA ALA A 149 23.24 5.30 -21.59
C ALA A 149 21.72 5.01 -21.47
N GLN A 150 21.28 4.39 -20.36
CA GLN A 150 19.86 4.16 -20.10
C GLN A 150 19.06 5.45 -19.91
N LEU A 151 19.69 6.56 -19.53
CA LEU A 151 19.01 7.85 -19.39
C LEU A 151 18.68 8.49 -20.75
N ALA A 152 19.33 8.06 -21.84
CA ALA A 152 19.05 8.53 -23.20
C ALA A 152 17.89 7.76 -23.86
N ALA A 153 17.55 6.57 -23.35
CA ALA A 153 16.47 5.76 -23.89
C ALA A 153 15.08 6.38 -23.58
N PRO A 154 14.07 6.14 -24.44
CA PRO A 154 12.70 6.54 -24.17
C PRO A 154 12.17 6.01 -22.83
N ALA A 155 11.47 6.86 -22.09
CA ALA A 155 10.87 6.48 -20.81
C ALA A 155 9.83 5.34 -20.94
N SER A 156 9.21 5.21 -22.12
CA SER A 156 8.31 4.10 -22.46
C SER A 156 9.01 2.75 -22.39
N ASP A 157 10.24 2.67 -22.88
CA ASP A 157 10.99 1.42 -23.01
C ASP A 157 11.45 0.95 -21.63
N PHE A 158 11.93 1.89 -20.82
CA PHE A 158 12.21 1.64 -19.42
C PHE A 158 10.97 1.16 -18.65
N GLY A 159 9.82 1.82 -18.88
CA GLY A 159 8.53 1.43 -18.32
C GLY A 159 8.14 0.01 -18.72
N ALA A 160 8.30 -0.34 -20.00
CA ALA A 160 8.01 -1.67 -20.54
C ALA A 160 8.85 -2.75 -19.88
N ILE A 161 10.18 -2.56 -19.79
CA ILE A 161 11.11 -3.48 -19.11
C ILE A 161 10.69 -3.70 -17.65
N CYS A 162 10.38 -2.60 -16.94
CA CYS A 162 9.96 -2.64 -15.55
C CYS A 162 8.67 -3.44 -15.35
N LEU A 163 7.65 -3.15 -16.17
CA LEU A 163 6.34 -3.80 -16.13
C LEU A 163 6.43 -5.28 -16.49
N GLN A 164 7.12 -5.64 -17.57
CA GLN A 164 7.30 -7.03 -17.99
C GLN A 164 7.98 -7.87 -16.91
N ARG A 165 9.04 -7.34 -16.28
CA ARG A 165 9.74 -8.02 -15.19
C ARG A 165 8.86 -8.24 -13.97
N LEU A 166 8.15 -7.20 -13.51
CA LEU A 166 7.24 -7.30 -12.35
C LEU A 166 6.08 -8.27 -12.64
N HIS A 167 5.51 -8.19 -13.85
CA HIS A 167 4.45 -9.07 -14.31
C HIS A 167 4.92 -10.54 -14.35
N ARG A 168 6.10 -10.81 -14.93
CA ARG A 168 6.70 -12.16 -14.96
C ARG A 168 6.94 -12.70 -13.56
N LYS A 169 7.48 -11.87 -12.65
CA LYS A 169 7.72 -12.27 -11.25
C LYS A 169 6.42 -12.58 -10.52
N LEU A 170 5.39 -11.74 -10.69
CA LEU A 170 4.08 -11.96 -10.10
C LEU A 170 3.45 -13.26 -10.62
N ARG A 171 3.46 -13.50 -11.94
CA ARG A 171 2.96 -14.74 -12.55
C ARG A 171 3.69 -15.98 -12.04
N LYS A 172 5.01 -15.89 -11.84
CA LYS A 172 5.80 -17.00 -11.28
C LYS A 172 5.40 -17.30 -9.83
N ARG A 173 5.23 -16.27 -9.00
CA ARG A 173 4.90 -16.42 -7.57
C ARG A 173 3.44 -16.80 -7.33
N GLY A 174 2.52 -16.33 -8.16
CA GLY A 174 1.08 -16.62 -8.03
C GLY A 174 0.64 -17.94 -8.68
N ARG A 175 1.56 -18.83 -9.08
CA ARG A 175 1.15 -20.17 -9.53
C ARG A 175 0.42 -20.87 -8.40
N HIS A 176 -0.72 -21.48 -8.72
CA HIS A 176 -1.60 -22.13 -7.73
C HIS A 176 -1.97 -21.21 -6.55
N LEU A 177 -2.25 -19.93 -6.83
CA LEU A 177 -2.43 -18.87 -5.84
C LEU A 177 -3.34 -19.26 -4.66
N ALA A 178 -4.48 -19.90 -4.91
CA ALA A 178 -5.40 -20.31 -3.85
C ALA A 178 -4.85 -21.40 -2.92
N ALA A 179 -3.95 -22.25 -3.42
CA ALA A 179 -3.30 -23.31 -2.65
C ALA A 179 -2.03 -22.86 -1.91
N LEU A 180 -1.55 -21.63 -2.16
CA LEU A 180 -0.35 -21.12 -1.49
C LEU A 180 -0.62 -20.88 0.00
N PRO A 181 0.37 -21.12 0.88
CA PRO A 181 0.30 -20.70 2.28
C PRO A 181 0.05 -19.19 2.44
N ALA A 182 -0.51 -18.78 3.58
CA ALA A 182 -0.86 -17.37 3.84
C ALA A 182 0.33 -16.40 3.64
N HIS A 183 1.52 -16.79 4.11
CA HIS A 183 2.75 -16.03 3.92
C HIS A 183 3.07 -15.80 2.43
N ASP A 184 2.95 -16.83 1.59
CA ASP A 184 3.28 -16.72 0.17
C ASP A 184 2.22 -15.93 -0.61
N ARG A 185 0.94 -16.06 -0.23
CA ARG A 185 -0.13 -15.17 -0.74
C ARG A 185 0.15 -13.70 -0.39
N HIS A 186 0.65 -13.42 0.81
CA HIS A 186 1.08 -12.08 1.20
C HIS A 186 2.23 -11.57 0.31
N LEU A 187 3.22 -12.42 0.00
CA LEU A 187 4.29 -12.07 -0.94
C LEU A 187 3.75 -11.77 -2.35
N VAL A 188 2.76 -12.52 -2.83
CA VAL A 188 2.08 -12.23 -4.12
C VAL A 188 1.39 -10.86 -4.07
N ARG A 189 0.67 -10.54 -2.99
CA ARG A 189 0.04 -9.22 -2.78
C ARG A 189 1.06 -8.09 -2.81
N ILE A 190 2.22 -8.26 -2.19
CA ILE A 190 3.31 -7.27 -2.24
C ILE A 190 3.77 -7.04 -3.68
N GLU A 191 3.98 -8.10 -4.47
CA GLU A 191 4.42 -7.98 -5.86
C GLU A 191 3.34 -7.38 -6.76
N LEU A 192 2.06 -7.70 -6.53
CA LEU A 192 0.94 -7.09 -7.23
C LEU A 192 0.87 -5.58 -6.96
N LYS A 193 1.03 -5.15 -5.71
CA LYS A 193 1.09 -3.72 -5.35
C LYS A 193 2.23 -3.00 -6.08
N LYS A 194 3.42 -3.61 -6.17
CA LYS A 194 4.54 -3.04 -6.94
C LYS A 194 4.19 -2.91 -8.43
N LEU A 195 3.57 -3.94 -9.01
CA LEU A 195 3.15 -3.92 -10.42
C LEU A 195 2.08 -2.86 -10.68
N ARG A 196 1.10 -2.70 -9.79
CA ARG A 196 0.09 -1.63 -9.88
C ARG A 196 0.71 -0.24 -9.83
N TYR A 197 1.62 0.01 -8.90
CA TYR A 197 2.32 1.30 -8.87
C TYR A 197 3.14 1.55 -10.15
N ALA A 198 3.86 0.55 -10.65
CA ALA A 198 4.54 0.67 -11.93
C ALA A 198 3.56 0.97 -13.08
N ALA A 199 2.37 0.35 -13.07
CA ALA A 199 1.34 0.59 -14.07
C ALA A 199 0.77 2.02 -13.98
N GLU A 200 0.59 2.56 -12.77
CA GLU A 200 0.22 3.96 -12.56
C GLU A 200 1.32 4.91 -13.04
N PHE A 201 2.60 4.59 -12.79
CA PHE A 201 3.73 5.44 -13.16
C PHE A 201 3.93 5.53 -14.67
N PHE A 202 3.80 4.42 -15.40
CA PHE A 202 4.10 4.36 -16.83
C PHE A 202 2.87 4.25 -17.73
N GLY A 203 1.68 4.02 -17.18
CA GLY A 203 0.44 3.93 -17.96
C GLY A 203 0.12 5.20 -18.73
N GLY A 204 0.54 6.36 -18.21
CA GLY A 204 0.46 7.65 -18.91
C GLY A 204 1.26 7.68 -20.23
N LEU A 205 2.34 6.90 -20.33
CA LEU A 205 3.23 6.85 -21.50
C LEU A 205 2.72 5.91 -22.59
N CYS A 206 1.77 5.01 -22.29
CA CYS A 206 1.22 4.08 -23.27
C CYS A 206 0.13 4.78 -24.12
N ALA A 207 0.22 4.67 -25.45
CA ALA A 207 -0.78 5.21 -26.38
C ALA A 207 -2.13 4.48 -26.26
N GLN A 208 -2.12 3.18 -25.97
CA GLN A 208 -3.31 2.33 -25.93
C GLN A 208 -4.02 2.40 -24.57
N LYS A 209 -4.67 3.54 -24.28
CA LYS A 209 -5.35 3.80 -23.00
C LYS A 209 -6.36 2.74 -22.59
N GLY A 210 -7.04 2.12 -23.54
CA GLY A 210 -7.97 1.00 -23.29
C GLY A 210 -7.28 -0.22 -22.67
N LYS A 211 -6.07 -0.58 -23.13
CA LYS A 211 -5.30 -1.70 -22.55
C LYS A 211 -4.82 -1.39 -21.13
N VAL A 212 -4.39 -0.15 -20.88
CA VAL A 212 -4.00 0.31 -19.54
C VAL A 212 -5.18 0.19 -18.56
N ARG A 213 -6.37 0.66 -18.97
CA ARG A 213 -7.59 0.58 -18.16
C ARG A 213 -7.96 -0.88 -17.85
N ASN A 214 -7.97 -1.75 -18.85
CA ASN A 214 -8.32 -3.16 -18.67
C ASN A 214 -7.33 -3.87 -17.73
N PHE A 215 -6.02 -3.63 -17.90
CA PHE A 215 -4.99 -4.18 -17.02
C PHE A 215 -5.14 -3.70 -15.58
N ASN A 216 -5.35 -2.39 -15.38
CA ASN A 216 -5.54 -1.83 -14.04
C ASN A 216 -6.81 -2.37 -13.36
N ARG A 217 -7.90 -2.59 -14.11
CA ARG A 217 -9.11 -3.21 -13.59
C ARG A 217 -8.85 -4.64 -13.12
N ALA A 218 -8.24 -5.48 -13.95
CA ALA A 218 -7.92 -6.86 -13.58
C ALA A 218 -6.94 -6.93 -12.38
N ALA A 219 -5.95 -6.04 -12.34
CA ALA A 219 -5.02 -5.95 -11.21
C ALA A 219 -5.71 -5.44 -9.93
N ALA A 220 -6.74 -4.59 -10.05
CA ALA A 220 -7.53 -4.13 -8.92
C ALA A 220 -8.40 -5.25 -8.34
N ALA A 221 -9.13 -5.98 -9.18
CA ALA A 221 -9.93 -7.13 -8.78
C ALA A 221 -9.08 -8.19 -8.03
N LEU A 222 -7.91 -8.54 -8.58
CA LEU A 222 -7.00 -9.46 -7.88
C LEU A 222 -6.48 -8.90 -6.55
N GLN A 223 -6.24 -7.58 -6.46
CA GLN A 223 -5.79 -6.97 -5.20
C GLN A 223 -6.88 -6.98 -4.13
N GLU A 224 -8.13 -6.84 -4.53
CA GLU A 224 -9.30 -6.88 -3.65
C GLU A 224 -9.43 -8.24 -2.99
N GLU A 225 -9.39 -9.33 -3.75
CA GLU A 225 -9.43 -10.70 -3.21
C GLU A 225 -8.23 -11.00 -2.30
N LEU A 226 -7.02 -10.60 -2.70
CA LEU A 226 -5.83 -10.69 -1.83
C LEU A 226 -5.91 -9.72 -0.62
N GLY A 227 -6.79 -8.72 -0.68
CA GLY A 227 -7.09 -7.77 0.39
C GLY A 227 -7.83 -8.42 1.52
N LYS A 228 -8.94 -9.08 1.22
CA LYS A 228 -9.79 -9.78 2.20
C LYS A 228 -8.98 -10.68 3.13
N LEU A 229 -8.08 -11.50 2.57
CA LEU A 229 -7.19 -12.39 3.34
C LEU A 229 -6.22 -11.63 4.27
N ASN A 230 -5.71 -10.49 3.81
CA ASN A 230 -4.82 -9.65 4.60
C ASN A 230 -5.59 -8.90 5.70
N ASP A 231 -6.83 -8.54 5.45
CA ASP A 231 -7.66 -7.80 6.39
C ASP A 231 -8.07 -8.72 7.55
N MET A 232 -8.36 -10.00 7.30
CA MET A 232 -8.48 -11.02 8.36
C MET A 232 -7.21 -11.11 9.22
N ALA A 233 -6.04 -11.30 8.61
CA ALA A 233 -4.77 -11.37 9.36
C ALA A 233 -4.48 -10.09 10.15
N THR A 234 -4.90 -8.92 9.65
CA THR A 234 -4.78 -7.65 10.35
C THR A 234 -5.76 -7.59 11.53
N ALA A 235 -7.00 -8.02 11.34
CA ALA A 235 -8.02 -8.10 12.38
C ALA A 235 -7.61 -9.03 13.52
N GLU A 236 -7.05 -10.21 13.22
CA GLU A 236 -6.49 -11.14 14.22
C GLU A 236 -5.37 -10.49 15.02
N GLY A 237 -4.44 -9.81 14.35
CA GLY A 237 -3.35 -9.10 15.02
C GLY A 237 -3.85 -7.99 15.96
N LEU A 238 -4.84 -7.21 15.54
CA LEU A 238 -5.46 -6.17 16.37
C LEU A 238 -6.28 -6.78 17.52
N ALA A 239 -6.96 -7.90 17.30
CA ALA A 239 -7.76 -8.59 18.32
C ALA A 239 -6.93 -9.00 19.53
N THR A 240 -5.66 -9.41 19.35
CA THR A 240 -4.76 -9.73 20.48
C THR A 240 -4.59 -8.57 21.45
N ARG A 241 -4.73 -7.32 20.97
CA ARG A 241 -4.57 -6.10 21.76
C ARG A 241 -5.87 -5.66 22.46
N LEU A 242 -6.98 -6.30 22.13
CA LEU A 242 -8.32 -6.03 22.69
C LEU A 242 -8.74 -7.09 23.72
N GLN A 243 -7.85 -8.02 24.09
CA GLN A 243 -8.16 -9.14 24.99
C GLN A 243 -8.37 -8.75 26.46
N GLY A 244 -8.02 -7.52 26.86
CA GLY A 244 -8.23 -7.00 28.22
C GLY A 244 -9.60 -6.32 28.44
N GLY A 245 -10.53 -6.48 27.51
CA GLY A 245 -11.85 -5.83 27.54
C GLY A 245 -12.85 -6.44 28.52
N THR A 246 -14.03 -5.81 28.65
CA THR A 246 -15.16 -6.39 29.39
C THR A 246 -15.66 -7.67 28.71
N PRO A 247 -16.37 -8.57 29.42
CA PRO A 247 -16.95 -9.78 28.83
C PRO A 247 -17.81 -9.50 27.58
N GLU A 248 -18.53 -8.39 27.56
CA GLU A 248 -19.34 -7.95 26.41
C GLU A 248 -18.46 -7.59 25.21
N ALA A 249 -17.38 -6.84 25.45
CA ALA A 249 -16.44 -6.47 24.39
C ALA A 249 -15.73 -7.70 23.81
N LEU A 250 -15.38 -8.69 24.64
CA LEU A 250 -14.77 -9.94 24.20
C LEU A 250 -15.73 -10.79 23.36
N ARG A 251 -17.02 -10.84 23.72
CA ARG A 251 -18.04 -11.50 22.90
C ARG A 251 -18.17 -10.85 21.53
N ALA A 252 -18.27 -9.52 21.50
CA ALA A 252 -18.30 -8.75 20.27
C ALA A 252 -17.03 -8.97 19.41
N LEU A 253 -15.85 -9.03 20.05
CA LEU A 253 -14.60 -9.33 19.36
C LEU A 253 -14.61 -10.73 18.72
N GLY A 254 -15.17 -11.73 19.40
CA GLY A 254 -15.37 -13.07 18.85
C GLY A 254 -16.25 -13.06 17.59
N ILE A 255 -17.32 -12.26 17.58
CA ILE A 255 -18.19 -12.08 16.40
C ILE A 255 -17.39 -11.44 15.24
N VAL A 256 -16.58 -10.42 15.52
CA VAL A 256 -15.72 -9.79 14.49
C VAL A 256 -14.71 -10.77 13.91
N LEU A 257 -14.07 -11.59 14.75
CA LEU A 257 -13.13 -12.62 14.29
C LEU A 257 -13.85 -13.68 13.43
N GLY A 258 -15.03 -14.13 13.84
CA GLY A 258 -15.86 -15.03 13.05
C GLY A 258 -16.28 -14.41 11.69
N TRP A 259 -16.67 -13.14 11.69
CA TRP A 259 -17.05 -12.39 10.49
C TRP A 259 -15.90 -12.28 9.49
N THR A 260 -14.72 -11.88 9.98
CA THR A 260 -13.53 -11.72 9.14
C THR A 260 -12.99 -13.06 8.64
N ALA A 261 -13.05 -14.11 9.47
CA ALA A 261 -12.74 -15.47 9.06
C ALA A 261 -13.70 -15.95 7.96
N HIS A 262 -15.01 -15.74 8.11
CA HIS A 262 -15.99 -16.10 7.08
C HIS A 262 -15.75 -15.34 5.76
N ALA A 263 -15.46 -14.04 5.82
CA ALA A 263 -15.14 -13.25 4.63
C ALA A 263 -13.86 -13.76 3.93
N ALA A 264 -12.88 -14.26 4.69
CA ALA A 264 -11.66 -14.87 4.17
C ALA A 264 -11.87 -16.30 3.64
N LEU A 265 -12.90 -17.02 4.12
CA LEU A 265 -13.37 -18.27 3.53
C LEU A 265 -14.06 -18.04 2.17
N GLY A 266 -14.47 -16.80 1.87
CA GLY A 266 -14.98 -16.34 0.57
C GLY A 266 -14.14 -16.89 -0.58
N GLU A 267 -14.76 -17.80 -1.32
CA GLU A 267 -14.17 -19.04 -1.81
C GLU A 267 -12.83 -18.91 -2.57
N PRO A 268 -11.95 -19.94 -2.50
CA PRO A 268 -10.88 -20.16 -3.47
C PRO A 268 -11.29 -19.91 -4.92
N ARG A 269 -12.57 -20.07 -5.26
CA ARG A 269 -13.15 -19.74 -6.57
C ARG A 269 -13.03 -18.27 -6.95
N ALA A 270 -13.37 -17.31 -6.07
CA ALA A 270 -13.30 -15.88 -6.38
C ALA A 270 -11.85 -15.44 -6.60
N LEU A 271 -10.94 -15.86 -5.72
CA LEU A 271 -9.50 -15.63 -5.87
C LEU A 271 -8.95 -16.28 -7.15
N ASN A 272 -9.36 -17.52 -7.46
CA ASN A 272 -8.97 -18.21 -8.68
C ASN A 272 -9.52 -17.53 -9.94
N ALA A 273 -10.76 -17.03 -9.91
CA ALA A 273 -11.38 -16.30 -11.00
C ALA A 273 -10.64 -14.97 -11.26
N ALA A 274 -10.42 -14.16 -10.22
CA ALA A 274 -9.64 -12.92 -10.32
C ALA A 274 -8.20 -13.18 -10.80
N TRP A 275 -7.59 -14.28 -10.35
CA TRP A 275 -6.27 -14.70 -10.85
C TRP A 275 -6.31 -15.14 -12.31
N ALA A 276 -7.34 -15.86 -12.74
CA ALA A 276 -7.52 -16.28 -14.13
C ALA A 276 -7.75 -15.07 -15.06
N GLU A 277 -8.62 -14.13 -14.67
CA GLU A 277 -8.83 -12.87 -15.40
C GLU A 277 -7.52 -12.09 -15.52
N PHE A 278 -6.80 -11.91 -14.42
CA PHE A 278 -5.51 -11.23 -14.43
C PHE A 278 -4.50 -11.92 -15.36
N LYS A 279 -4.44 -13.26 -15.36
CA LYS A 279 -3.54 -14.02 -16.23
C LYS A 279 -3.88 -13.88 -17.71
N ASN A 280 -5.16 -13.74 -18.05
CA ASN A 280 -5.65 -13.63 -19.42
C ASN A 280 -5.60 -12.18 -19.93
N THR A 281 -5.50 -11.20 -19.02
CA THR A 281 -5.35 -9.80 -19.38
C THR A 281 -3.93 -9.52 -19.88
N LYS A 282 -3.82 -9.07 -21.13
CA LYS A 282 -2.54 -8.69 -21.73
C LYS A 282 -1.96 -7.47 -21.02
N LEU A 283 -0.66 -7.52 -20.73
CA LEU A 283 0.09 -6.34 -20.32
C LEU A 283 0.06 -5.30 -21.46
N PHE A 284 0.00 -4.02 -21.11
CA PHE A 284 -0.20 -2.92 -22.07
C PHE A 284 1.10 -2.36 -22.69
N VAL A 285 2.20 -3.10 -22.57
CA VAL A 285 3.53 -2.74 -23.10
C VAL A 285 4.05 -3.81 -24.04
#